data_AF-A0A8J6KQL0-F1
#
_entry.id   AF-A0A8J6KQL0-F1
#
_cell.length_a   1.000
_cell.length_b   1.000
_cell.length_c   1.000
_cell.angle_alpha   90.00
_cell.angle_beta   90.00
_cell.angle_gamma   90.00
#
_symmetry.space_group_name_H-M   'P 1'
#
loop_
_entity.id
_entity.type
_entity.pdbx_description
1 polymer ?
#
loop_
_entity_poly.entity_id
_entity_poly.type
_entity_poly.pdbx_seq_one_letter_code
_entity_poly.pdbx_strand_id
1 'polypeptide(L)'
;MLLEKVNLKDTGFYTVRTYNIHGNAISTTYAYLNVYASLWKCGLLDTPSQPTIEFVPPSVAEGGSVLLLVRNIPENSVGFAWFKRMAAFKNLLGIQRLSSRTPIVFGPAYSGRETLNSDGSLQLHSVSQKDHGLYILRILKSYGTSEDIQVQLHVDSSLSVFCNVFTSSRLMIQPVLLYFAEGEDLFLQVHNLP
;
A
#
# COMPACT_ATOMS: atom_id res chain seq x y z
N MET A 1 8.50 -23.00 -2.34
CA MET A 1 9.31 -22.95 -1.10
C MET A 1 8.33 -22.92 0.06
N LEU A 2 8.52 -23.77 1.07
CA LEU A 2 7.67 -23.82 2.26
C LEU A 2 8.47 -23.29 3.45
N LEU A 3 7.91 -22.33 4.17
CA LEU A 3 8.39 -21.95 5.49
C LEU A 3 7.35 -22.40 6.51
N GLU A 4 7.75 -23.29 7.42
CA GLU A 4 6.91 -23.80 8.48
C GLU A 4 7.12 -22.97 9.76
N LYS A 5 6.04 -22.66 10.48
CA LYS A 5 6.07 -21.93 11.77
C LYS A 5 6.82 -20.60 11.69
N VAL A 6 6.40 -19.76 10.75
CA VAL A 6 7.01 -18.45 10.51
C VAL A 6 6.80 -17.53 11.73
N ASN A 7 7.84 -16.79 12.11
CA ASN A 7 7.84 -15.84 13.22
C ASN A 7 8.37 -14.45 12.80
N LEU A 8 8.29 -13.46 13.69
CA LEU A 8 8.72 -12.07 13.44
C LEU A 8 10.14 -11.95 12.85
N LYS A 9 11.07 -12.84 13.22
CA LYS A 9 12.46 -12.81 12.74
C LYS A 9 12.59 -13.24 11.27
N ASP A 10 11.56 -13.86 10.72
CA ASP A 10 11.51 -14.25 9.31
C ASP A 10 11.05 -13.08 8.42
N THR A 11 10.75 -11.91 8.99
CA THR A 11 10.49 -10.69 8.23
C THR A 11 11.75 -10.24 7.50
N GLY A 12 11.67 -10.09 6.18
CA GLY A 12 12.82 -9.66 5.38
C GLY A 12 12.69 -9.94 3.89
N PHE A 13 13.79 -9.69 3.18
CA PHE A 13 13.87 -9.95 1.75
C PHE A 13 14.29 -11.39 1.47
N TYR A 14 13.45 -12.09 0.73
CA TYR A 14 13.73 -13.40 0.17
C TYR A 14 14.15 -13.24 -1.28
N THR A 15 15.24 -13.92 -1.65
CA THR A 15 15.74 -13.95 -3.03
C THR A 15 15.74 -15.35 -3.56
N VAL A 16 15.19 -15.53 -4.77
CA VAL A 16 15.40 -16.74 -5.55
C VAL A 16 16.28 -16.41 -6.73
N ARG A 17 17.37 -17.16 -6.84
CA ARG A 17 18.33 -17.08 -7.94
C ARG A 17 18.23 -18.34 -8.76
N THR A 18 18.08 -18.17 -10.06
CA THR A 18 18.20 -19.26 -11.03
C THR A 18 19.59 -19.20 -11.64
N TYR A 19 20.20 -20.36 -11.86
CA TYR A 19 21.55 -20.49 -12.36
C TYR A 19 21.52 -21.30 -13.65
N ASN A 20 22.35 -20.93 -14.63
CA ASN A 20 22.54 -21.77 -15.80
C ASN A 20 23.39 -23.01 -15.45
N ILE A 21 23.53 -23.92 -16.41
CA ILE A 21 24.34 -25.15 -16.26
C ILE A 21 25.82 -24.88 -15.94
N HIS A 22 26.29 -23.65 -16.17
CA HIS A 22 27.66 -23.21 -15.90
C HIS A 22 27.79 -22.51 -14.53
N GLY A 23 26.72 -22.47 -13.72
CA GLY A 23 26.72 -21.88 -12.39
C GLY A 23 26.59 -20.35 -12.35
N ASN A 24 26.28 -19.70 -13.47
CA ASN A 24 26.06 -18.25 -13.52
C ASN A 24 24.60 -17.93 -13.19
N ALA A 25 24.38 -16.96 -12.28
CA ALA A 25 23.03 -16.49 -11.95
C ALA A 25 22.41 -15.79 -13.16
N ILE A 26 21.35 -16.36 -13.73
CA ILE A 26 20.65 -15.87 -14.92
C ILE A 26 19.45 -14.98 -14.58
N SER A 27 18.82 -15.19 -13.42
CA SER A 27 17.74 -14.33 -12.94
C SER A 27 17.70 -14.33 -11.42
N THR A 28 17.44 -13.16 -10.84
CA THR A 28 17.25 -12.95 -9.41
C THR A 28 15.94 -12.22 -9.19
N THR A 29 15.03 -12.83 -8.44
CA THR A 29 13.74 -12.24 -8.05
C THR A 29 13.72 -12.00 -6.55
N TYR A 30 13.23 -10.82 -6.14
CA TYR A 30 13.11 -10.41 -4.74
C TYR A 30 11.64 -10.46 -4.32
N ALA A 31 11.37 -10.92 -3.11
CA ALA A 31 10.09 -10.83 -2.44
C ALA A 31 10.32 -10.34 -1.01
N TYR A 32 9.53 -9.37 -0.54
CA TYR A 32 9.58 -8.94 0.84
C TYR A 32 8.48 -9.65 1.62
N LEU A 33 8.85 -10.37 2.67
CA LEU A 33 7.92 -11.00 3.59
C LEU A 33 7.80 -10.13 4.85
N ASN A 34 6.57 -9.82 5.24
CA ASN A 34 6.27 -9.10 6.47
C ASN A 34 5.46 -10.01 7.40
N VAL A 35 6.01 -10.34 8.58
CA VAL A 35 5.37 -11.24 9.56
C VAL A 35 4.96 -10.40 10.77
N TYR A 36 3.66 -10.40 11.07
CA TYR A 36 3.12 -9.67 12.22
C TYR A 36 3.05 -10.60 13.44
N ALA A 37 3.36 -10.05 14.62
CA ALA A 37 3.17 -10.77 15.88
C ALA A 37 1.68 -11.10 16.05
N SER A 38 1.35 -12.38 16.24
CA SER A 38 -0.01 -12.75 16.61
C SER A 38 -0.20 -12.43 18.10
N LEU A 39 -0.75 -11.26 18.40
CA LEU A 39 -1.18 -10.91 19.76
C LEU A 39 -2.44 -11.71 20.10
N TRP A 40 -2.28 -13.01 20.39
CA TRP A 40 -3.35 -13.77 21.02
C TRP A 40 -3.44 -13.36 22.49
N LYS A 41 -4.13 -12.26 22.75
CA LYS A 41 -4.67 -11.95 24.07
C LYS A 41 -6.17 -12.20 24.02
N CYS A 42 -6.60 -13.30 24.63
CA CYS A 42 -7.98 -13.45 25.06
C CYS A 42 -8.27 -12.38 26.13
N GLY A 43 -9.28 -11.55 25.86
CA GLY A 43 -9.75 -10.50 26.76
C GLY A 43 -9.73 -9.14 26.08
N LEU A 44 -10.91 -8.56 25.88
CA LEU A 44 -11.07 -7.19 25.41
C LEU A 44 -10.23 -6.24 26.26
N LEU A 45 -9.12 -5.80 25.68
CA LEU A 45 -8.66 -4.42 25.80
C LEU A 45 -8.80 -3.89 24.40
N ASP A 46 -9.81 -3.05 24.16
CA ASP A 46 -9.91 -2.19 22.98
C ASP A 46 -8.65 -1.32 22.96
N THR A 47 -7.59 -1.91 22.44
CA THR A 47 -6.40 -1.18 22.07
C THR A 47 -6.86 -0.48 20.80
N PRO A 48 -6.95 0.86 20.77
CA PRO A 48 -7.39 1.55 19.57
C PRO A 48 -6.52 1.08 18.41
N SER A 49 -7.15 0.41 17.45
CA SER A 49 -6.46 -0.11 16.28
C SER A 49 -5.82 1.09 15.56
N GLN A 50 -4.54 0.96 15.22
CA GLN A 50 -3.83 2.05 14.57
C GLN A 50 -4.51 2.36 13.23
N PRO A 51 -4.60 3.65 12.84
CA PRO A 51 -5.16 4.04 11.57
C PRO A 51 -4.38 3.40 10.40
N THR A 52 -5.09 2.86 9.42
CA THR A 52 -4.48 2.23 8.23
C THR A 52 -5.06 2.76 6.93
N ILE A 53 -4.32 2.60 5.83
CA ILE A 53 -4.76 2.93 4.48
C ILE A 53 -4.69 1.67 3.62
N GLU A 54 -5.77 1.35 2.92
CA GLU A 54 -5.87 0.25 1.96
C GLU A 54 -6.20 0.79 0.56
N PHE A 55 -5.65 0.16 -0.47
CA PHE A 55 -5.98 0.48 -1.85
C PHE A 55 -7.15 -0.37 -2.32
N VAL A 56 -8.16 0.26 -2.93
CA VAL A 56 -9.32 -0.39 -3.52
C VAL A 56 -9.53 0.14 -4.94
N PRO A 57 -9.24 -0.65 -5.98
CA PRO A 57 -8.61 -1.99 -5.95
C PRO A 57 -7.14 -1.97 -5.46
N PRO A 58 -6.57 -3.12 -5.04
CA PRO A 58 -5.20 -3.22 -4.54
C PRO A 58 -4.11 -2.84 -5.55
N SER A 59 -4.40 -2.95 -6.84
CA SER A 59 -3.54 -2.47 -7.93
C SER A 59 -4.35 -1.65 -8.92
N VAL A 60 -3.70 -0.69 -9.56
CA VAL A 60 -4.36 0.22 -10.50
C VAL A 60 -3.44 0.47 -11.69
N ALA A 61 -3.98 0.30 -12.89
CA ALA A 61 -3.30 0.63 -14.14
C ALA A 61 -3.51 2.10 -14.51
N GLU A 62 -2.67 2.60 -15.40
CA GLU A 62 -2.84 3.93 -16.00
C GLU A 62 -4.23 4.08 -16.65
N GLY A 63 -4.85 5.24 -16.47
CA GLY A 63 -6.23 5.55 -16.82
C GLY A 63 -7.27 5.05 -15.80
N GLY A 64 -6.90 4.19 -14.85
CA GLY A 64 -7.80 3.64 -13.84
C GLY A 64 -8.20 4.62 -12.74
N SER A 65 -8.97 4.13 -11.76
CA SER A 65 -9.28 4.85 -10.52
C SER A 65 -8.94 3.97 -9.32
N VAL A 66 -8.46 4.58 -8.25
CA VAL A 66 -8.14 3.90 -6.99
C VAL A 66 -8.67 4.70 -5.80
N LEU A 67 -9.19 4.01 -4.81
CA LEU A 67 -9.56 4.55 -3.51
C LEU A 67 -8.48 4.20 -2.49
N LEU A 68 -7.96 5.22 -1.81
CA LEU A 68 -7.14 5.07 -0.62
C LEU A 68 -8.10 5.11 0.58
N LEU A 69 -8.60 3.93 0.95
CA LEU A 69 -9.58 3.72 2.00
C LEU A 69 -8.91 3.81 3.37
N VAL A 70 -9.40 4.70 4.23
CA VAL A 70 -8.89 4.86 5.59
C VAL A 70 -9.70 4.01 6.56
N ARG A 71 -9.01 3.26 7.44
CA ARG A 71 -9.64 2.47 8.50
C ARG A 71 -9.13 2.88 9.87
N ASN A 72 -9.88 2.50 10.90
CA ASN A 72 -9.52 2.66 12.31
C ASN A 72 -9.20 4.12 12.67
N ILE A 73 -10.06 5.04 12.21
CA ILE A 73 -9.88 6.47 12.47
C ILE A 73 -10.10 6.75 13.96
N PRO A 74 -9.21 7.50 14.63
CA PRO A 74 -9.38 7.83 16.03
C PRO A 74 -10.63 8.68 16.24
N GLU A 75 -11.42 8.41 17.28
CA GLU A 75 -12.67 9.14 17.57
C GLU A 75 -12.45 10.65 17.79
N ASN A 76 -11.27 11.04 18.27
CA ASN A 76 -10.91 12.44 18.52
C ASN A 76 -10.42 13.18 17.26
N SER A 77 -10.63 12.61 16.07
CA SER A 77 -10.30 13.25 14.79
C SER A 77 -11.24 14.42 14.50
N VAL A 78 -10.67 15.54 14.08
CA VAL A 78 -11.41 16.76 13.72
C VAL A 78 -11.22 17.15 12.25
N GLY A 79 -10.36 16.44 11.53
CA GLY A 79 -10.14 16.65 10.11
C GLY A 79 -8.98 15.83 9.56
N PHE A 80 -8.81 15.95 8.24
CA PHE A 80 -7.85 15.22 7.46
C PHE A 80 -7.12 16.16 6.51
N ALA A 81 -5.84 15.91 6.28
CA ALA A 81 -5.07 16.57 5.25
C ALA A 81 -4.27 15.55 4.44
N TRP A 82 -4.41 15.59 3.12
CA TRP A 82 -3.69 14.69 2.22
C TRP A 82 -2.53 15.40 1.53
N PHE A 83 -1.40 14.71 1.44
CA PHE A 83 -0.21 15.21 0.75
C PHE A 83 0.30 14.19 -0.26
N LYS A 84 0.81 14.69 -1.38
CA LYS A 84 1.54 13.89 -2.38
C LYS A 84 3.05 14.06 -2.15
N ARG A 85 3.80 12.96 -2.06
CA ARG A 85 5.26 12.87 -1.81
C ARG A 85 5.74 13.24 -0.41
N MET A 86 5.46 14.44 0.09
CA MET A 86 5.95 14.87 1.41
C MET A 86 4.94 15.78 2.09
N ALA A 87 4.92 15.79 3.44
CA ALA A 87 4.04 16.64 4.24
C ALA A 87 4.49 18.11 4.25
N ALA A 88 4.39 18.76 3.09
CA ALA A 88 4.74 20.16 2.86
C ALA A 88 3.60 20.86 2.10
N PHE A 89 3.45 22.18 2.29
CA PHE A 89 2.35 22.93 1.67
C PHE A 89 2.29 22.79 0.13
N LYS A 90 3.44 22.82 -0.56
CA LYS A 90 3.52 22.62 -2.02
C LYS A 90 2.96 21.28 -2.51
N ASN A 91 2.85 20.31 -1.61
CA ASN A 91 2.44 18.95 -1.86
C ASN A 91 1.02 18.65 -1.33
N LEU A 92 0.35 19.65 -0.75
CA LEU A 92 -0.98 19.50 -0.17
C LEU A 92 -2.02 19.28 -1.28
N LEU A 93 -2.75 18.18 -1.20
CA LEU A 93 -3.88 17.87 -2.07
C LEU A 93 -5.13 18.58 -1.57
N GLY A 94 -5.41 18.46 -0.27
CA GLY A 94 -6.50 19.20 0.34
C GLY A 94 -6.66 18.90 1.82
N ILE A 95 -7.46 19.74 2.46
CA ILE A 95 -7.80 19.69 3.87
C ILE A 95 -9.31 19.64 3.99
N GLN A 96 -9.80 18.70 4.78
CA GLN A 96 -11.20 18.60 5.16
C GLN A 96 -11.30 18.64 6.68
N ARG A 97 -12.14 19.52 7.21
CA ARG A 97 -12.54 19.46 8.62
C ARG A 97 -13.89 18.78 8.72
N LEU A 98 -14.03 17.94 9.74
CA LEU A 98 -15.24 17.17 10.02
C LEU A 98 -16.38 18.01 10.60
N SER A 99 -16.11 19.27 10.94
CA SER A 99 -17.17 20.20 11.35
C SER A 99 -18.17 20.37 10.21
N SER A 100 -19.47 20.21 10.51
CA SER A 100 -20.54 19.93 9.54
C SER A 100 -20.78 20.98 8.43
N ARG A 101 -20.01 22.07 8.42
CA ARG A 101 -20.15 23.18 7.47
C ARG A 101 -18.84 23.67 6.88
N THR A 102 -17.70 23.06 7.19
CA THR A 102 -16.43 23.49 6.61
C THR A 102 -16.23 22.89 5.23
N PRO A 103 -16.15 23.70 4.16
CA PRO A 103 -15.86 23.18 2.82
C PRO A 103 -14.44 22.61 2.78
N ILE A 104 -14.21 21.70 1.83
CA ILE A 104 -12.87 21.18 1.53
C ILE A 104 -12.03 22.33 0.97
N VAL A 105 -10.82 22.48 1.49
CA VAL A 105 -9.82 23.44 0.99
C VAL A 105 -8.77 22.66 0.22
N PHE A 106 -8.78 22.79 -1.11
CA PHE A 106 -7.78 22.15 -1.96
C PHE A 106 -6.45 22.89 -1.92
N GLY A 107 -5.35 22.14 -1.99
CA GLY A 107 -3.99 22.68 -1.96
C GLY A 107 -3.34 22.74 -3.34
N PRO A 108 -2.07 23.20 -3.41
CA PRO A 108 -1.34 23.39 -4.66
C PRO A 108 -1.11 22.10 -5.48
N ALA A 109 -1.14 20.93 -4.83
CA ALA A 109 -0.94 19.65 -5.52
C ALA A 109 -2.25 19.06 -6.07
N TYR A 110 -3.40 19.68 -5.80
CA TYR A 110 -4.69 19.26 -6.33
C TYR A 110 -4.69 19.33 -7.85
N SER A 111 -4.96 18.20 -8.51
CA SER A 111 -4.98 18.11 -9.97
C SER A 111 -6.39 18.12 -10.57
N GLY A 112 -7.42 18.21 -9.73
CA GLY A 112 -8.81 18.06 -10.17
C GLY A 112 -9.27 16.60 -10.30
N ARG A 113 -8.37 15.65 -10.06
CA ARG A 113 -8.65 14.20 -10.16
C ARG A 113 -8.84 13.55 -8.80
N GLU A 114 -8.49 14.25 -7.73
CA GLU A 114 -8.64 13.81 -6.35
C GLU A 114 -10.03 14.15 -5.81
N THR A 115 -10.63 13.26 -5.02
CA THR A 115 -11.85 13.54 -4.26
C THR A 115 -11.61 13.15 -2.82
N LEU A 116 -11.83 14.10 -1.91
CA LEU A 116 -11.70 13.87 -0.47
C LEU A 116 -13.06 13.52 0.13
N ASN A 117 -13.13 12.34 0.73
CA ASN A 117 -14.34 11.83 1.35
C ASN A 117 -14.37 12.16 2.84
N SER A 118 -15.57 12.29 3.40
CA SER A 118 -15.79 12.65 4.82
C SER A 118 -15.23 11.64 5.82
N ASP A 119 -15.01 10.40 5.39
CA ASP A 119 -14.33 9.35 6.15
C ASP A 119 -12.80 9.49 6.08
N GLY A 120 -12.27 10.57 5.52
CA GLY A 120 -10.84 10.78 5.33
C GLY A 120 -10.23 10.03 4.15
N SER A 121 -11.01 9.19 3.45
CA SER A 121 -10.55 8.47 2.27
C SER A 121 -10.28 9.41 1.10
N LEU A 122 -9.30 9.06 0.27
CA LEU A 122 -8.94 9.80 -0.94
C LEU A 122 -9.23 8.94 -2.17
N GLN A 123 -10.12 9.41 -3.03
CA GLN A 123 -10.32 8.81 -4.35
C GLN A 123 -9.48 9.53 -5.38
N LEU A 124 -8.75 8.78 -6.20
CA LEU A 124 -7.95 9.30 -7.30
C LEU A 124 -8.43 8.70 -8.62
N HIS A 125 -8.84 9.56 -9.54
CA HIS A 125 -9.31 9.18 -10.86
C HIS A 125 -8.25 9.39 -11.94
N SER A 126 -8.39 8.68 -13.07
CA SER A 126 -7.52 8.81 -14.23
C SER A 126 -6.04 8.77 -13.83
N VAL A 127 -5.68 7.72 -13.09
CA VAL A 127 -4.33 7.51 -12.54
C VAL A 127 -3.32 7.51 -13.68
N SER A 128 -2.18 8.18 -13.50
CA SER A 128 -1.09 8.23 -14.48
C SER A 128 0.20 7.77 -13.83
N GLN A 129 1.24 7.51 -14.64
CA GLN A 129 2.55 7.15 -14.08
C GLN A 129 3.16 8.24 -13.18
N LYS A 130 2.70 9.49 -13.30
CA LYS A 130 3.11 10.62 -12.42
C LYS A 130 2.49 10.56 -11.04
N ASP A 131 1.49 9.70 -10.84
CA ASP A 131 0.82 9.47 -9.57
C ASP A 131 1.49 8.36 -8.76
N HIS A 132 2.37 7.58 -9.38
CA HIS A 132 3.23 6.65 -8.65
C HIS A 132 4.03 7.39 -7.55
N GLY A 133 3.98 6.86 -6.33
CA GLY A 133 4.78 7.34 -5.22
C GLY A 133 4.04 7.45 -3.90
N LEU A 134 4.68 8.18 -2.97
CA LEU A 134 4.22 8.32 -1.59
C LEU A 134 3.00 9.24 -1.48
N TYR A 135 2.01 8.82 -0.72
CA TYR A 135 0.90 9.63 -0.25
C TYR A 135 0.91 9.63 1.28
N ILE A 136 0.56 10.78 1.87
CA ILE A 136 0.55 10.96 3.31
C ILE A 136 -0.82 11.47 3.72
N LEU A 137 -1.49 10.74 4.59
CA LEU A 137 -2.66 11.22 5.31
C LEU A 137 -2.21 11.77 6.66
N ARG A 138 -2.56 13.02 6.94
CA ARG A 138 -2.46 13.60 8.28
C ARG A 138 -3.84 13.66 8.91
N ILE A 139 -4.00 12.94 10.01
CA ILE A 139 -5.19 13.00 10.87
C ILE A 139 -4.99 14.12 11.89
N LEU A 140 -5.88 15.11 11.87
CA LEU A 140 -5.89 16.22 12.81
C LEU A 140 -6.73 15.83 14.03
N LYS A 141 -6.16 15.94 15.23
CA LYS A 141 -6.85 15.61 16.49
C LYS A 141 -7.32 16.89 17.20
N SER A 142 -8.38 16.77 18.00
CA SER A 142 -8.96 17.90 18.75
C SER A 142 -7.96 18.62 19.68
N TYR A 143 -7.00 17.88 20.24
CA TYR A 143 -5.98 18.40 21.16
C TYR A 143 -4.79 19.07 20.46
N GLY A 144 -4.91 19.40 19.17
CA GLY A 144 -3.86 20.06 18.38
C GLY A 144 -2.71 19.15 17.96
N THR A 145 -2.75 17.87 18.33
CA THR A 145 -1.83 16.85 17.83
C THR A 145 -2.28 16.35 16.46
N SER A 146 -1.34 15.75 15.73
CA SER A 146 -1.64 15.09 14.46
C SER A 146 -0.87 13.78 14.33
N GLU A 147 -1.42 12.87 13.55
CA GLU A 147 -0.82 11.58 13.25
C GLU A 147 -0.72 11.44 11.73
N ASP A 148 0.46 11.04 11.24
CA ASP A 148 0.73 10.88 9.81
C ASP A 148 0.80 9.40 9.46
N ILE A 149 0.02 8.98 8.47
CA ILE A 149 0.06 7.65 7.87
C ILE A 149 0.60 7.79 6.46
N GLN A 150 1.47 6.87 6.09
CA GLN A 150 2.14 6.88 4.79
C GLN A 150 1.78 5.63 3.99
N VAL A 151 1.53 5.80 2.71
CA VAL A 151 1.27 4.69 1.79
C VAL A 151 1.91 4.97 0.44
N GLN A 152 2.39 3.93 -0.25
CA GLN A 152 3.00 4.06 -1.57
C GLN A 152 2.08 3.50 -2.64
N LEU A 153 1.62 4.36 -3.54
CA LEU A 153 0.82 3.97 -4.70
C LEU A 153 1.75 3.45 -5.81
N HIS A 154 1.55 2.20 -6.21
CA HIS A 154 2.13 1.65 -7.43
C HIS A 154 1.11 1.74 -8.57
N VAL A 155 1.57 2.14 -9.75
CA VAL A 155 0.75 2.24 -10.96
C VAL A 155 1.26 1.20 -11.94
N ASP A 156 0.40 0.25 -12.27
CA ASP A 156 0.72 -0.82 -13.20
C ASP A 156 0.91 -0.20 -14.59
N SER A 157 2.13 -0.28 -15.12
CA SER A 157 2.39 0.09 -16.50
C SER A 157 1.78 -0.98 -17.39
N SER A 158 0.76 -0.61 -18.18
CA SER A 158 0.31 -1.46 -19.27
C SER A 158 1.48 -1.63 -20.23
N LEU A 159 2.15 -2.79 -20.18
CA LEU A 159 3.05 -3.19 -21.25
C LEU A 159 2.22 -3.19 -22.54
N SER A 160 2.63 -2.31 -23.44
CA SER A 160 2.16 -2.20 -24.82
C SER A 160 1.71 -3.54 -25.39
N VAL A 161 0.56 -3.54 -26.07
CA VAL A 161 0.22 -4.54 -27.09
C VAL A 161 1.23 -4.40 -28.24
N PHE A 162 2.46 -4.85 -28.01
CA PHE A 162 3.32 -5.34 -29.06
C PHE A 162 3.11 -6.85 -29.07
N CYS A 163 2.47 -7.32 -30.13
CA CYS A 163 2.55 -8.72 -30.53
C CYS A 163 4.02 -9.05 -30.77
N ASN A 164 4.73 -9.50 -29.73
CA ASN A 164 5.94 -10.27 -29.89
C ASN A 164 5.67 -11.63 -29.26
N VAL A 165 5.83 -12.66 -30.08
CA VAL A 165 5.82 -14.08 -29.74
C VAL A 165 7.07 -14.39 -28.90
N PHE A 166 7.13 -13.82 -27.71
CA PHE A 166 8.05 -14.24 -26.66
C PHE A 166 7.27 -14.26 -25.37
N THR A 167 6.84 -15.47 -25.01
CA THR A 167 6.47 -15.87 -23.65
C THR A 167 7.34 -15.13 -22.65
N SER A 168 6.74 -14.22 -21.87
CA SER A 168 7.40 -13.60 -20.72
C SER A 168 7.63 -14.68 -19.66
N SER A 169 8.72 -15.42 -19.79
CA SER A 169 9.20 -16.39 -18.81
C SER A 169 9.99 -15.65 -17.73
N ARG A 170 9.39 -14.60 -17.13
CA ARG A 170 10.00 -13.92 -15.99
C ARG A 170 9.54 -14.64 -14.72
N LEU A 171 10.49 -15.21 -13.99
CA LEU A 171 10.26 -15.94 -12.75
C LEU A 171 9.59 -15.02 -11.72
N MET A 172 8.39 -15.39 -11.28
CA MET A 172 7.63 -14.64 -10.29
C MET A 172 7.46 -15.46 -9.01
N ILE A 173 7.52 -14.78 -7.88
CA ILE A 173 7.26 -15.37 -6.56
C ILE A 173 6.16 -14.56 -5.93
N GLN A 174 5.07 -15.24 -5.63
CA GLN A 174 3.93 -14.61 -4.99
C GLN A 174 3.52 -15.46 -3.79
N PRO A 175 3.24 -14.83 -2.63
CA PRO A 175 2.66 -15.54 -1.52
C PRO A 175 1.20 -15.87 -1.86
N VAL A 176 0.77 -17.08 -1.52
CA VAL A 176 -0.59 -17.56 -1.84
C VAL A 176 -1.66 -16.79 -1.04
N LEU A 177 -1.30 -16.20 0.10
CA LEU A 177 -2.14 -15.30 0.92
C LEU A 177 -1.32 -14.05 1.25
N LEU A 178 -1.95 -12.87 1.38
CA LEU A 178 -1.23 -11.61 1.70
C LEU A 178 -1.09 -11.32 3.20
N TYR A 179 -1.72 -12.13 4.06
CA TYR A 179 -1.73 -11.95 5.50
C TYR A 179 -1.41 -13.29 6.17
N PHE A 180 -0.36 -13.32 7.01
CA PHE A 180 0.03 -14.51 7.78
C PHE A 180 0.14 -14.14 9.27
N ALA A 181 -0.54 -14.91 10.10
CA ALA A 181 -0.36 -14.85 11.55
C ALA A 181 0.84 -15.70 11.97
N GLU A 182 1.55 -15.27 13.01
CA GLU A 182 2.65 -16.03 13.59
C GLU A 182 2.17 -17.43 14.01
N GLY A 183 2.91 -18.46 13.56
CA GLY A 183 2.57 -19.87 13.73
C GLY A 183 1.89 -20.53 12.53
N GLU A 184 1.51 -19.79 11.50
CA GLU A 184 0.93 -20.33 10.25
C GLU A 184 2.00 -20.79 9.24
N ASP A 185 1.61 -21.70 8.35
CA ASP A 185 2.47 -22.21 7.27
C ASP A 185 2.37 -21.33 6.02
N LEU A 186 3.53 -20.89 5.51
CA LEU A 186 3.63 -19.98 4.37
C LEU A 186 3.97 -20.75 3.09
N PHE A 187 3.07 -20.66 2.12
CA PHE A 187 3.30 -21.14 0.76
C PHE A 187 3.74 -20.01 -0.17
N LEU A 188 5.00 -20.08 -0.61
CA LEU A 188 5.52 -19.25 -1.69
C LEU A 188 5.46 -20.03 -3.00
N GLN A 189 4.54 -19.61 -3.86
CA GLN A 189 4.35 -20.23 -5.17
C GLN A 189 5.26 -19.55 -6.19
N VAL A 190 6.11 -20.37 -6.80
CA VAL A 190 7.06 -19.93 -7.83
C VAL A 190 6.46 -20.24 -9.18
N HIS A 191 6.32 -19.20 -10.00
CA HIS A 191 5.75 -19.28 -11.33
C HIS A 191 6.82 -19.02 -12.38
N ASN A 192 6.62 -19.56 -13.59
CA ASN A 192 7.52 -19.40 -14.73
C ASN A 192 8.94 -19.93 -14.46
N LEU A 193 9.03 -21.13 -13.84
CA LEU A 193 10.28 -21.88 -13.77
C LEU A 193 10.76 -22.23 -15.20
N PRO A 194 12.04 -22.03 -15.53
CA PRO A 194 12.59 -22.37 -16.85
C PRO A 194 12.63 -23.87 -17.11
#